data_AF-A0A970BW09-F1
#
_entry.id   AF-A0A970BW09-F1
#
_cell.length_a   1.000
_cell.length_b   1.000
_cell.length_c   1.000
_cell.angle_alpha   90.00
_cell.angle_beta   90.00
_cell.angle_gamma   90.00
#
_symmetry.space_group_name_H-M   'P 1'
#
loop_
_entity.id
_entity.type
_entity.pdbx_description
1 polymer ?
#
loop_
_entity_poly.entity_id
_entity_poly.type
_entity_poly.pdbx_seq_one_letter_code
_entity_poly.pdbx_strand_id
1 'polypeptide(L)'
;MDPQERTYLRELARTQAEYAALPVMAERAERWHAHNACRSDRPMVVIELNTFLRDFLPPLRCTSPEAQQIERSLLIWTRNHELVDDDKVVPDFFAVHTHIHHRLCGLDLQADHAADEEGRSIGYHFDQPIRDLREDWDVVQPSEWWADREATARDMAVAEDVL
;
A
#
# COMPACT_ATOMS: atom_id res chain seq x y z
N MET A 1 -14.05 7.93 15.72
CA MET A 1 -13.30 6.77 16.23
C MET A 1 -13.59 6.58 17.71
N ASP A 2 -14.07 5.40 18.09
CA ASP A 2 -14.38 5.03 19.47
C ASP A 2 -13.09 4.76 20.29
N PRO A 3 -13.08 4.96 21.62
CA PRO A 3 -11.89 4.67 22.44
C PRO A 3 -11.39 3.23 22.37
N GLN A 4 -12.27 2.25 22.10
CA GLN A 4 -11.84 0.86 21.92
C GLN A 4 -11.05 0.67 20.63
N GLU A 5 -11.47 1.33 19.54
CA GLU A 5 -10.74 1.31 18.27
C GLU A 5 -9.35 1.93 18.44
N ARG A 6 -9.25 3.08 19.12
CA ARG A 6 -7.96 3.73 19.40
C ARG A 6 -7.02 2.82 20.20
N THR A 7 -7.54 2.16 21.22
CA THR A 7 -6.75 1.23 22.06
C THR A 7 -6.22 0.08 21.22
N TYR A 8 -7.08 -0.53 20.40
CA TYR A 8 -6.71 -1.62 19.52
C TYR A 8 -5.67 -1.22 18.47
N LEU A 9 -5.82 -0.06 17.83
CA LEU A 9 -4.85 0.44 16.85
C LEU A 9 -3.48 0.70 17.47
N ARG A 10 -3.41 1.22 18.70
CA ARG A 10 -2.15 1.39 19.45
C ARG A 10 -1.50 0.07 19.79
N GLU A 11 -2.29 -0.95 20.14
CA GLU A 11 -1.76 -2.29 20.37
C GLU A 11 -1.15 -2.89 19.09
N LEU A 12 -1.82 -2.71 17.93
CA LEU A 12 -1.28 -3.11 16.63
C LEU A 12 -0.01 -2.36 16.28
N ALA A 13 0.04 -1.04 16.48
CA ALA A 13 1.23 -0.24 16.22
C ALA A 13 2.40 -0.61 17.15
N ARG A 14 2.12 -0.88 18.42
CA ARG A 14 3.12 -1.43 19.36
C ARG A 14 3.66 -2.76 18.85
N THR A 15 2.79 -3.65 18.38
CA THR A 15 3.19 -4.95 17.81
C THR A 15 4.11 -4.75 16.59
N GLN A 16 3.77 -3.83 15.69
CA GLN A 16 4.64 -3.50 14.56
C GLN A 16 6.01 -2.99 15.02
N ALA A 17 6.05 -2.08 16.00
CA ALA A 17 7.30 -1.55 16.55
C ALA A 17 8.15 -2.64 17.23
N GLU A 18 7.52 -3.56 17.96
CA GLU A 18 8.18 -4.73 18.57
C GLU A 18 8.80 -5.62 17.48
N TYR A 19 8.09 -5.88 16.38
CA TYR A 19 8.60 -6.65 15.25
C TYR A 19 9.73 -5.92 14.51
N ALA A 20 9.60 -4.61 14.29
CA ALA A 20 10.64 -3.79 13.68
C ALA A 20 11.95 -3.78 14.49
N ALA A 21 11.85 -3.91 15.82
CA ALA A 21 13.00 -3.97 16.73
C ALA A 21 13.67 -5.35 16.81
N LEU A 22 13.13 -6.39 16.18
CA LEU A 22 13.75 -7.72 16.19
C LEU A 22 15.10 -7.70 15.44
N PRO A 23 16.14 -8.41 15.93
CA PRO A 23 17.45 -8.47 15.27
C PRO A 23 17.38 -8.89 13.78
N VAL A 24 16.43 -9.78 13.44
CA VAL A 24 16.21 -10.23 12.07
C VAL A 24 15.86 -9.09 11.10
N MET A 25 15.27 -7.99 11.57
CA MET A 25 14.94 -6.83 10.71
C MET A 25 16.21 -6.09 10.29
N ALA A 26 17.16 -5.93 11.21
CA ALA A 26 18.47 -5.38 10.90
C ALA A 26 19.22 -6.29 9.91
N GLU A 27 19.21 -7.60 10.14
CA GLU A 27 19.81 -8.59 9.23
C GLU A 27 19.16 -8.55 7.82
N ARG A 28 17.83 -8.42 7.74
CA ARG A 28 17.11 -8.25 6.46
C ARG A 28 17.51 -6.96 5.75
N ALA A 29 17.59 -5.84 6.48
CA ALA A 29 18.01 -4.56 5.91
C ALA A 29 19.45 -4.62 5.36
N GLU A 30 20.39 -5.20 6.10
CA GLU A 30 21.76 -5.42 5.64
C GLU A 30 21.82 -6.28 4.38
N ARG A 31 21.03 -7.36 4.33
CA ARG A 31 20.93 -8.21 3.14
C ARG A 31 20.35 -7.47 1.94
N TRP A 32 19.35 -6.62 2.14
CA TRP A 32 18.84 -5.73 1.09
C TRP A 32 19.91 -4.76 0.58
N HIS A 33 20.67 -4.13 1.48
CA HIS A 33 21.78 -3.27 1.09
C HIS A 33 22.86 -4.02 0.31
N ALA A 34 23.18 -5.26 0.70
CA ALA A 34 24.11 -6.11 -0.04
C ALA A 34 23.57 -6.51 -1.42
N HIS A 35 22.28 -6.88 -1.51
CA HIS A 35 21.60 -7.20 -2.76
C HIS A 35 21.63 -6.03 -3.74
N ASN A 36 21.26 -4.84 -3.27
CA ASN A 36 21.27 -3.60 -4.07
C ASN A 36 22.68 -3.21 -4.53
N ALA A 37 23.70 -3.65 -3.81
CA ALA A 37 25.10 -3.45 -4.17
C ALA A 37 25.73 -4.62 -4.94
N CYS A 38 24.92 -5.59 -5.39
CA CYS A 38 25.34 -6.80 -6.09
C CYS A 38 26.35 -7.67 -5.30
N ARG A 39 26.21 -7.71 -3.97
CA ARG A 39 27.07 -8.50 -3.05
C ARG A 39 26.31 -9.54 -2.23
N SER A 40 25.04 -9.80 -2.55
CA SER A 40 24.25 -10.81 -1.82
C SER A 40 24.73 -12.23 -2.15
N ASP A 41 24.72 -13.09 -1.15
CA ASP A 41 25.05 -14.52 -1.24
C ASP A 41 23.83 -15.39 -1.57
N ARG A 42 22.61 -14.82 -1.49
CA ARG A 42 21.35 -15.48 -1.82
C ARG A 42 20.34 -14.52 -2.46
N PRO A 43 19.31 -15.04 -3.16
CA PRO A 43 18.20 -14.21 -3.62
C PRO A 43 17.40 -13.64 -2.44
N MET A 44 16.94 -12.40 -2.59
CA MET A 44 15.94 -11.78 -1.71
C MET A 44 14.55 -12.16 -2.24
N VAL A 45 13.65 -12.57 -1.35
CA VAL A 45 12.29 -13.00 -1.72
C VAL A 45 11.25 -12.18 -0.97
N VAL A 46 10.28 -11.66 -1.71
CA VAL A 46 9.13 -10.93 -1.18
C VAL A 46 7.87 -11.51 -1.81
N ILE A 47 6.85 -11.76 -0.99
CA ILE A 47 5.55 -12.19 -1.48
C ILE A 47 4.64 -10.96 -1.56
N GLU A 48 4.21 -10.63 -2.77
CA GLU A 48 3.26 -9.55 -3.02
C GLU A 48 1.85 -9.98 -2.61
N LEU A 49 1.28 -9.29 -1.64
CA LEU A 49 0.00 -9.68 -1.02
C LEU A 49 -1.22 -9.14 -1.77
N ASN A 50 -1.04 -8.18 -2.68
CA ASN A 50 -2.15 -7.36 -3.21
C ASN A 50 -3.29 -8.20 -3.82
N THR A 51 -2.98 -9.27 -4.56
CA THR A 51 -3.98 -10.08 -5.26
C THR A 51 -4.81 -10.99 -4.34
N PHE A 52 -4.38 -11.21 -3.10
CA PHE A 52 -5.08 -12.07 -2.14
C PHE A 52 -5.22 -11.44 -0.75
N LEU A 53 -5.00 -10.12 -0.65
CA LEU A 53 -4.96 -9.41 0.63
C LEU A 53 -6.27 -9.56 1.42
N ARG A 54 -7.41 -9.59 0.73
CA ARG A 54 -8.73 -9.82 1.34
C ARG A 54 -8.81 -11.15 2.08
N ASP A 55 -8.24 -12.20 1.51
CA ASP A 55 -8.29 -13.56 2.08
C ASP A 55 -7.14 -13.77 3.09
N PHE A 56 -6.12 -12.92 3.03
CA PHE A 56 -4.96 -12.92 3.93
C PHE A 56 -5.24 -12.20 5.26
N LEU A 57 -5.94 -11.07 5.22
CA LEU A 57 -6.23 -10.27 6.40
C LEU A 57 -7.44 -10.84 7.17
N PRO A 58 -7.41 -10.82 8.52
CA PRO A 58 -8.59 -11.14 9.30
C PRO A 58 -9.70 -10.09 9.08
N PRO A 59 -10.96 -10.42 9.42
CA PRO A 59 -12.02 -9.42 9.48
C PRO A 59 -11.61 -8.26 10.39
N LEU A 60 -11.82 -7.04 9.90
CA LEU A 60 -11.45 -5.83 10.61
C LEU A 60 -12.29 -5.66 11.88
N ARG A 61 -11.65 -5.26 12.97
CA ARG A 61 -12.30 -4.97 14.26
C ARG A 61 -12.79 -3.54 14.31
N CYS A 62 -12.12 -2.62 13.62
CA CYS A 62 -12.55 -1.24 13.51
C CYS A 62 -13.77 -1.10 12.59
N THR A 63 -14.58 -0.10 12.88
CA THR A 63 -15.82 0.25 12.17
C THR A 63 -15.77 1.65 11.58
N SER A 64 -15.01 2.58 12.19
CA SER A 64 -14.78 3.91 11.62
C SER A 64 -13.94 3.79 10.33
N PRO A 65 -14.29 4.48 9.23
CA PRO A 65 -13.56 4.37 7.96
C PRO A 65 -12.05 4.61 8.08
N GLU A 66 -11.65 5.66 8.81
CA GLU A 66 -10.25 6.02 9.03
C GLU A 66 -9.52 4.97 9.89
N ALA A 67 -10.21 4.46 10.92
CA ALA A 67 -9.67 3.41 11.78
C ALA A 67 -9.42 2.12 10.99
N GLN A 68 -10.33 1.74 10.09
CA GLN A 68 -10.16 0.57 9.24
C GLN A 68 -9.00 0.71 8.24
N GLN A 69 -8.71 1.93 7.77
CA GLN A 69 -7.55 2.18 6.90
C GLN A 69 -6.24 2.00 7.67
N ILE A 70 -6.16 2.53 8.89
CA ILE A 70 -5.00 2.35 9.78
C ILE A 70 -4.85 0.87 10.14
N GLU A 71 -5.95 0.21 10.56
CA GLU A 71 -5.96 -1.22 10.90
C GLU A 71 -5.42 -2.06 9.75
N ARG A 72 -5.92 -1.87 8.52
CA ARG A 72 -5.44 -2.58 7.33
C ARG A 72 -3.94 -2.36 7.12
N SER A 73 -3.48 -1.12 7.23
CA SER A 73 -2.08 -0.76 7.01
C SER A 73 -1.14 -1.42 8.02
N LEU A 74 -1.52 -1.46 9.30
CA LEU A 74 -0.77 -2.15 10.36
C LEU A 74 -0.82 -3.67 10.19
N LEU A 75 -1.99 -4.23 9.90
CA LEU A 75 -2.18 -5.67 9.74
C LEU A 75 -1.40 -6.25 8.56
N ILE A 76 -1.23 -5.49 7.46
CA ILE A 76 -0.40 -5.93 6.32
C ILE A 76 1.01 -6.30 6.80
N TRP A 77 1.62 -5.48 7.64
CA TRP A 77 2.98 -5.71 8.13
C TRP A 77 3.06 -6.80 9.19
N THR A 78 2.17 -6.75 10.20
CA THR A 78 2.21 -7.73 11.29
C THR A 78 1.87 -9.14 10.80
N ARG A 79 0.85 -9.28 9.95
CA ARG A 79 0.46 -10.59 9.39
C ARG A 79 1.49 -11.12 8.39
N ASN A 80 2.11 -10.26 7.59
CA ASN A 80 3.19 -10.69 6.70
C ASN A 80 4.36 -11.27 7.51
N HIS A 81 4.78 -10.59 8.59
CA HIS A 81 5.82 -11.10 9.49
C HIS A 81 5.42 -12.44 10.13
N GLU A 82 4.19 -12.58 10.62
CA GLU A 82 3.71 -13.77 11.33
C GLU A 82 3.50 -15.01 10.46
N LEU A 83 3.09 -14.84 9.19
CA LEU A 83 2.62 -15.95 8.35
C LEU A 83 3.49 -16.25 7.14
N VAL A 84 4.21 -15.25 6.62
CA VAL A 84 4.88 -15.35 5.32
C VAL A 84 6.39 -15.52 5.49
N ASP A 85 6.97 -14.91 6.52
CA ASP A 85 8.40 -14.91 6.83
C ASP A 85 9.30 -14.64 5.60
N ASP A 86 8.87 -13.69 4.76
CA ASP A 86 9.66 -13.24 3.62
C ASP A 86 10.75 -12.23 4.04
N ASP A 87 11.49 -11.70 3.07
CA ASP A 87 12.57 -10.77 3.33
C ASP A 87 12.13 -9.32 3.55
N LYS A 88 10.83 -9.04 3.71
CA LYS A 88 10.39 -7.67 4.04
C LYS A 88 10.95 -7.25 5.40
N VAL A 89 11.40 -6.00 5.44
CA VAL A 89 11.76 -5.30 6.67
C VAL A 89 10.49 -4.64 7.19
N VAL A 90 10.06 -5.02 8.39
CA VAL A 90 8.93 -4.37 9.05
C VAL A 90 9.36 -2.94 9.42
N PRO A 91 8.62 -1.90 8.98
CA PRO A 91 9.01 -0.52 9.27
C PRO A 91 8.82 -0.19 10.75
N ASP A 92 9.73 0.61 11.31
CA ASP A 92 9.66 1.18 12.66
C ASP A 92 8.80 2.47 12.72
N PHE A 93 8.11 2.80 11.63
CA PHE A 93 7.22 3.94 11.49
C PHE A 93 5.90 3.53 10.82
N PHE A 94 4.86 4.36 11.01
CA PHE A 94 3.63 4.27 10.24
C PHE A 94 3.68 5.24 9.04
N ALA A 95 3.54 4.72 7.83
CA ALA A 95 3.64 5.51 6.61
C ALA A 95 2.29 6.16 6.26
N VAL A 96 2.27 7.49 6.19
CA VAL A 96 1.15 8.25 5.60
C VAL A 96 1.53 8.65 4.18
N HIS A 97 0.83 8.09 3.21
CA HIS A 97 1.13 8.35 1.80
C HIS A 97 0.52 9.68 1.33
N THR A 98 1.28 10.41 0.51
CA THR A 98 0.74 11.60 -0.14
C THR A 98 -0.31 11.21 -1.17
N HIS A 99 -1.45 11.89 -1.14
CA HIS A 99 -2.49 11.77 -2.16
C HIS A 99 -2.00 12.44 -3.45
N ILE A 100 -1.35 11.65 -4.30
CA ILE A 100 -0.84 12.10 -5.60
C ILE A 100 -1.84 11.71 -6.68
N HIS A 101 -2.25 12.70 -7.46
CA HIS A 101 -3.09 12.53 -8.62
C HIS A 101 -2.30 12.89 -9.88
N HIS A 102 -2.75 12.35 -11.00
CA HIS A 102 -2.10 12.57 -12.27
C HIS A 102 -3.08 12.48 -13.43
N ARG A 103 -2.70 13.15 -14.52
CA ARG A 103 -3.31 12.97 -15.83
C ARG A 103 -2.19 12.57 -16.79
N LEU A 104 -2.07 11.27 -17.05
CA LEU A 104 -0.98 10.73 -17.83
C LEU A 104 -1.19 11.09 -19.31
N CYS A 105 -0.16 11.68 -19.93
CA CYS A 105 -0.15 12.04 -21.34
C CYS A 105 -1.28 13.00 -21.78
N GLY A 106 -1.89 13.74 -20.86
CA GLY A 106 -3.10 14.54 -21.12
C GLY A 106 -4.35 13.71 -21.47
N LEU A 107 -4.29 12.39 -21.30
CA LEU A 107 -5.35 11.46 -21.66
C LEU A 107 -6.28 11.23 -20.47
N ASP A 108 -7.58 11.24 -20.75
CA ASP A 108 -8.59 10.79 -19.79
C ASP A 108 -8.85 9.30 -20.03
N LEU A 109 -8.07 8.46 -19.35
CA LEU A 109 -8.21 7.01 -19.42
C LEU A 109 -9.47 6.58 -18.68
N GLN A 110 -10.49 6.16 -19.42
CA GLN A 110 -11.68 5.52 -18.86
C GLN A 110 -11.48 4.01 -18.86
N ALA A 111 -11.78 3.38 -17.72
CA ALA A 111 -11.73 1.93 -17.57
C ALA A 111 -13.13 1.40 -17.26
N ASP A 112 -13.60 0.48 -18.09
CA ASP A 112 -14.75 -0.34 -17.77
C ASP A 112 -14.30 -1.54 -16.94
N HIS A 113 -14.92 -1.76 -15.79
CA HIS A 113 -14.59 -2.87 -14.91
C HIS A 113 -15.62 -3.99 -15.05
N ALA A 114 -15.14 -5.21 -15.28
CA ALA A 114 -15.96 -6.41 -15.17
C ALA A 114 -16.02 -6.83 -13.70
N ALA A 115 -17.21 -7.25 -13.26
CA ALA A 115 -17.43 -7.79 -11.93
C ALA A 115 -17.97 -9.22 -11.99
N ASP A 116 -17.65 -10.03 -10.98
CA ASP A 116 -18.28 -11.33 -10.80
C ASP A 116 -19.63 -11.25 -10.05
N GLU A 117 -20.22 -12.41 -9.73
CA GLU A 117 -21.52 -12.52 -9.07
C GLU A 117 -21.58 -11.86 -7.68
N GLU A 118 -20.42 -11.69 -7.03
CA GLU A 118 -20.28 -11.03 -5.73
C GLU A 118 -19.95 -9.53 -5.87
N GLY A 119 -19.89 -9.01 -7.09
CA GLY A 119 -19.53 -7.63 -7.39
C GLY A 119 -18.02 -7.35 -7.36
N ARG A 120 -17.17 -8.39 -7.33
CA ARG A 120 -15.71 -8.23 -7.26
C ARG A 120 -15.15 -7.91 -8.64
N SER A 121 -14.32 -6.88 -8.76
CA SER A 121 -13.67 -6.56 -10.04
C SER A 121 -12.71 -7.69 -10.43
N ILE A 122 -13.00 -8.35 -11.55
CA ILE A 122 -12.21 -9.48 -12.08
C ILE A 122 -11.34 -9.09 -13.29
N GLY A 123 -11.54 -7.88 -13.80
CA GLY A 123 -10.79 -7.35 -14.92
C GLY A 123 -11.26 -5.95 -15.28
N TYR A 124 -10.50 -5.31 -16.16
CA TYR A 124 -10.84 -4.01 -16.68
C TYR A 124 -10.49 -3.92 -18.17
N HIS A 125 -11.18 -3.04 -18.88
CA HIS A 125 -10.92 -2.67 -20.27
C HIS A 125 -10.77 -1.15 -20.34
N PHE A 126 -9.64 -0.66 -20.87
CA PHE A 126 -9.50 0.76 -21.17
C PHE A 126 -10.09 1.05 -22.55
N ASP A 127 -10.91 2.10 -22.67
CA ASP A 127 -11.20 2.68 -23.99
C ASP A 127 -9.93 3.38 -24.47
N GLN A 128 -9.24 2.74 -25.41
CA GLN A 128 -7.91 3.16 -25.85
C GLN A 128 -8.02 4.44 -26.70
N PRO A 129 -7.50 5.58 -26.22
CA PRO A 129 -7.57 6.83 -26.97
C PRO A 129 -6.59 6.88 -28.14
N ILE A 130 -5.54 6.03 -28.11
CA ILE A 130 -4.54 5.88 -29.18
C ILE A 130 -4.83 4.56 -29.90
N ARG A 131 -5.19 4.61 -31.18
CA ARG A 131 -5.55 3.44 -32.01
C ARG A 131 -4.55 3.20 -33.13
N ASP A 132 -4.08 4.26 -33.79
CA ASP A 132 -2.94 4.21 -34.70
C ASP A 132 -1.88 5.22 -34.26
N LEU A 133 -0.71 4.71 -33.84
CA LEU A 133 0.39 5.52 -33.33
C LEU A 133 0.85 6.61 -34.32
N ARG A 134 0.72 6.39 -35.64
CA ARG A 134 1.16 7.35 -36.66
C ARG A 134 0.17 8.51 -36.82
N GLU A 135 -1.11 8.25 -36.58
CA GLU A 135 -2.19 9.22 -36.75
C GLU A 135 -2.52 9.94 -35.43
N ASP A 136 -2.41 9.23 -34.32
CA ASP A 136 -2.87 9.69 -33.00
C ASP A 136 -1.73 10.23 -32.11
N TRP A 137 -0.49 10.30 -32.62
CA TRP A 137 0.65 10.74 -31.80
C TRP A 137 0.43 12.13 -31.19
N ASP A 138 -0.22 13.03 -31.92
CA ASP A 138 -0.46 14.41 -31.48
C ASP A 138 -1.45 14.50 -30.30
N VAL A 139 -2.20 13.42 -30.00
CA VAL A 139 -3.08 13.34 -28.82
C VAL A 139 -2.27 13.22 -27.53
N VAL A 140 -1.03 12.73 -27.59
CA VAL A 140 -0.14 12.62 -26.44
C VAL A 140 0.38 14.00 -26.05
N GLN A 141 -0.01 14.44 -24.86
CA GLN A 141 0.44 15.70 -24.27
C GLN A 141 1.37 15.45 -23.07
N PRO A 142 2.05 16.46 -22.53
CA PRO A 142 2.80 16.31 -21.28
C PRO A 142 1.88 15.85 -20.13
N SER A 143 2.38 14.93 -19.29
CA SER A 143 1.65 14.47 -18.12
C SER A 143 1.59 15.54 -17.04
N GLU A 144 0.43 15.67 -16.40
CA GLU A 144 0.21 16.57 -15.27
C GLU A 144 0.18 15.77 -13.97
N TRP A 145 0.73 16.35 -12.90
CA TRP A 145 0.80 15.74 -11.58
C TRP A 145 0.48 16.79 -10.53
N TRP A 146 -0.33 16.43 -9.54
CA TRP A 146 -0.60 17.29 -8.40
C TRP A 146 -0.79 16.47 -7.13
N ALA A 147 -0.66 17.11 -5.98
CA ALA A 147 -0.82 16.46 -4.68
C ALA A 147 -1.93 17.16 -3.90
N ASP A 148 -2.86 16.36 -3.36
CA ASP A 148 -3.81 16.83 -2.35
C ASP A 148 -3.12 16.86 -0.99
N ARG A 149 -2.50 18.01 -0.72
CA ARG A 149 -1.79 18.27 0.53
C ARG A 149 -2.74 18.37 1.72
N GLU A 150 -3.98 18.78 1.52
CA GLU A 150 -4.96 18.92 2.59
C GLU A 150 -5.46 17.55 3.04
N ALA A 151 -5.81 16.67 2.10
CA ALA A 151 -6.14 15.28 2.42
C ALA A 151 -4.96 14.57 3.10
N THR A 152 -3.75 14.74 2.58
CA THR A 152 -2.54 14.16 3.19
C THR A 152 -2.33 14.67 4.63
N ALA A 153 -2.51 15.97 4.87
CA ALA A 153 -2.37 16.55 6.21
C ALA A 153 -3.47 16.06 7.18
N ARG A 154 -4.70 15.84 6.68
CA ARG A 154 -5.80 15.25 7.48
C ARG A 154 -5.45 13.82 7.90
N ASP A 155 -5.00 12.98 6.97
CA ASP A 155 -4.62 11.60 7.29
C ASP A 155 -3.45 11.55 8.26
N MET A 156 -2.49 12.45 8.11
CA MET A 156 -1.34 12.58 9.02
C MET A 156 -1.79 12.97 10.43
N ALA A 157 -2.65 13.98 10.56
CA ALA A 157 -3.18 14.39 11.86
C ALA A 157 -4.00 13.29 12.55
N VAL A 158 -4.75 12.50 11.78
CA VAL A 158 -5.48 11.33 12.30
C VAL A 158 -4.51 10.26 12.79
N ALA A 159 -3.47 9.94 12.01
CA ALA A 159 -2.46 8.97 12.43
C ALA A 159 -1.72 9.41 13.71
N GLU A 160 -1.34 10.69 13.82
CA GLU A 160 -0.65 11.26 14.99
C GLU A 160 -1.51 11.32 16.26
N ASP A 161 -2.83 11.54 16.14
CA ASP A 161 -3.75 11.52 17.29
C ASP A 161 -4.01 10.07 17.79
N VAL A 162 -3.97 9.11 16.88
CA VAL A 162 -4.42 7.75 17.15
C VAL A 162 -3.27 6.84 17.57
N LEU A 163 -2.12 6.87 16.89
CA LEU A 163 -0.97 5.97 17.09
C LEU A 163 0.04 6.55 18.08
#